data_AF-A0A120HMJ9-F1
#
_entry.id   AF-A0A120HMJ9-F1
#
_cell.length_a   1.000
_cell.length_b   1.000
_cell.length_c   1.000
_cell.angle_alpha   90.00
_cell.angle_beta   90.00
_cell.angle_gamma   90.00
#
_symmetry.space_group_name_H-M   'P 1'
#
loop_
_entity.id
_entity.type
_entity.pdbx_description
1 polymer ?
#
loop_
_entity_poly.entity_id
_entity_poly.type
_entity_poly.pdbx_seq_one_letter_code
_entity_poly.pdbx_strand_id
1 'polypeptide(L)'
;MLGAVRLTEAEDGIGIALFGFSDSNETYVAETDYDLRITNFAPIRPDEYPIDYSITKEARGAAVHIGDPCPIPYWIGNEPGLVHGDISIQEFEERFGDALRDDGVITDLREIIGRSRTQFYQKERQLDAQRQVLKDFEDIFDEYPVHSRYWVSRFKAAVLNAIQSDDSEQARSRLRGRILEWVKQFRHKTNLRLLSSALSSAQPHVLTLLEVKLVLFDYLAQRFSSRDVTSLRRPDVREVINQYFPMGLYGFITLDKPEILQVLGGSGAEFAYDALWSGSRINLVSQLLRMFPESENGDFHDVIVASSVIFGSSELPDEVFERVHDAYSRKLFDLEQNINYAYRLIFRDKLLADQWAETAKELLLGIEEVNGLLRLREGAYRLSGKIPVDERPIASKVVEELRAYTATRTSAR
;
A
#
# COMPACT_ATOMS: atom_id res chain seq x y z
N MET A 1 -19.12 -23.16 28.20
CA MET A 1 -19.79 -23.85 27.07
C MET A 1 -21.28 -24.05 27.40
N LEU A 2 -22.18 -23.89 26.41
CA LEU A 2 -23.64 -23.98 26.59
C LEU A 2 -24.23 -25.31 26.10
N GLY A 3 -23.68 -25.86 25.03
CA GLY A 3 -24.12 -27.11 24.40
C GLY A 3 -23.15 -27.50 23.28
N ALA A 4 -23.55 -28.45 22.44
CA ALA A 4 -22.78 -28.83 21.27
C ALA A 4 -23.71 -29.11 20.08
N VAL A 5 -23.24 -28.83 18.87
CA VAL A 5 -23.91 -29.31 17.65
C VAL A 5 -23.53 -30.78 17.46
N ARG A 6 -24.54 -31.64 17.40
CA ARG A 6 -24.39 -33.07 17.07
C ARG A 6 -25.07 -33.31 15.73
N LEU A 7 -24.29 -33.62 14.69
CA LEU A 7 -24.81 -33.70 13.32
C LEU A 7 -25.93 -34.75 13.16
N THR A 8 -25.86 -35.86 13.90
CA THR A 8 -26.87 -36.92 13.91
C THR A 8 -27.08 -37.46 15.33
N GLU A 9 -28.33 -37.59 15.78
CA GLU A 9 -28.66 -38.13 17.12
C GLU A 9 -28.55 -39.66 17.20
N ALA A 10 -28.60 -40.33 16.05
CA ALA A 10 -28.68 -41.79 15.96
C ALA A 10 -27.32 -42.50 15.90
N GLU A 11 -26.22 -41.75 15.71
CA GLU A 11 -24.90 -42.31 15.47
C GLU A 11 -23.86 -41.72 16.43
N ASP A 12 -22.81 -42.49 16.67
CA ASP A 12 -21.62 -42.04 17.38
C ASP A 12 -20.89 -41.02 16.50
N GLY A 13 -20.31 -39.98 17.11
CA GLY A 13 -19.67 -38.93 16.34
C GLY A 13 -18.99 -37.85 17.15
N ILE A 14 -18.29 -36.97 16.43
CA ILE A 14 -17.60 -35.79 16.97
C ILE A 14 -18.48 -34.57 16.71
N GLY A 15 -18.67 -33.73 17.73
CA GLY A 15 -19.47 -32.52 17.64
C GLY A 15 -18.67 -31.24 17.59
N ILE A 16 -19.41 -30.14 17.49
CA ILE A 16 -18.87 -28.78 17.56
C ILE A 16 -19.36 -28.13 18.83
N ALA A 17 -18.44 -27.63 19.66
CA ALA A 17 -18.80 -26.95 20.89
C ALA A 17 -19.49 -25.60 20.62
N LEU A 18 -20.57 -25.34 21.36
CA LEU A 18 -21.29 -24.07 21.34
C LEU A 18 -21.02 -23.26 22.61
N PHE A 19 -20.71 -21.99 22.41
CA PHE A 19 -20.44 -21.02 23.45
C PHE A 19 -21.49 -19.92 23.43
N GLY A 20 -21.71 -19.28 24.56
CA GLY A 20 -22.51 -18.06 24.65
C GLY A 20 -22.17 -17.32 25.92
N PHE A 21 -22.58 -16.05 25.98
CA PHE A 21 -22.33 -15.20 27.13
C PHE A 21 -23.46 -15.34 28.15
N SER A 22 -23.14 -15.12 29.43
CA SER A 22 -24.10 -15.21 30.54
C SER A 22 -25.33 -14.30 30.37
N ASP A 23 -25.19 -13.21 29.61
CA ASP A 23 -26.20 -12.17 29.43
C ASP A 23 -26.61 -11.97 27.96
N SER A 24 -26.36 -12.96 27.08
CA SER A 24 -26.69 -12.87 25.65
C SER A 24 -27.34 -14.15 25.13
N ASN A 25 -28.29 -13.98 24.20
CA ASN A 25 -28.87 -15.08 23.42
C ASN A 25 -28.01 -15.44 22.19
N GLU A 26 -26.87 -14.76 21.99
CA GLU A 26 -25.96 -15.07 20.90
C GLU A 26 -25.14 -16.33 21.20
N THR A 27 -25.12 -17.24 20.23
CA THR A 27 -24.31 -18.45 20.26
C THR A 27 -23.13 -18.33 19.31
N TYR A 28 -22.01 -18.91 19.69
CA TYR A 28 -20.77 -18.89 18.94
C TYR A 28 -20.16 -20.28 18.85
N VAL A 29 -19.39 -20.50 17.79
CA VAL A 29 -18.47 -21.63 17.65
C VAL A 29 -17.03 -21.12 17.71
N ALA A 30 -16.13 -21.92 18.28
CA ALA A 30 -14.72 -21.56 18.32
C ALA A 30 -14.07 -21.83 16.96
N GLU A 31 -13.40 -20.83 16.40
CA GLU A 31 -12.40 -21.02 15.36
C GLU A 31 -11.07 -21.37 16.05
N THR A 32 -10.33 -22.35 15.51
CA THR A 32 -9.08 -22.81 16.12
C THR A 32 -7.87 -22.63 15.22
N ASP A 33 -6.70 -22.55 15.83
CA ASP A 33 -5.43 -22.72 15.11
C ASP A 33 -5.08 -24.21 14.90
N TYR A 34 -3.89 -24.46 14.34
CA TYR A 34 -3.41 -25.80 14.05
C TYR A 34 -3.13 -26.63 15.30
N ASP A 35 -2.96 -26.00 16.46
CA ASP A 35 -2.75 -26.66 17.74
C ASP A 35 -4.06 -26.92 18.49
N LEU A 36 -5.20 -26.68 17.81
CA LEU A 36 -6.55 -26.76 18.36
C LEU A 36 -6.78 -25.77 19.51
N ARG A 37 -6.08 -24.63 19.51
CA ARG A 37 -6.34 -23.51 20.42
C ARG A 37 -7.33 -22.56 19.80
N ILE A 38 -8.20 -21.99 20.62
CA ILE A 38 -9.21 -21.04 20.18
C ILE A 38 -8.54 -19.75 19.70
N THR A 39 -8.77 -19.34 18.46
CA THR A 39 -8.26 -18.08 17.91
C THR A 39 -9.34 -17.00 17.87
N ASN A 40 -10.59 -17.40 17.72
CA ASN A 40 -11.73 -16.50 17.61
C ASN A 40 -13.04 -17.24 17.91
N PHE A 41 -14.12 -16.48 18.12
CA PHE A 41 -15.49 -17.01 18.25
C PHE A 41 -16.36 -16.47 17.12
N ALA A 42 -16.79 -17.35 16.22
CA ALA A 42 -17.65 -17.00 15.11
C ALA A 42 -19.12 -17.13 15.52
N PRO A 43 -19.97 -16.11 15.26
CA PRO A 43 -21.40 -16.20 15.58
C PRO A 43 -22.08 -17.26 14.73
N ILE A 44 -22.96 -18.05 15.33
CA ILE A 44 -23.78 -19.05 14.66
C ILE A 44 -25.25 -18.84 15.00
N ARG A 45 -26.14 -19.15 14.04
CA ARG A 45 -27.59 -19.18 14.28
C ARG A 45 -27.98 -20.56 14.82
N PRO A 46 -28.39 -20.66 16.08
CA PRO A 46 -28.62 -21.95 16.72
C PRO A 46 -29.82 -22.70 16.10
N ASP A 47 -30.77 -21.96 15.52
CA ASP A 47 -32.02 -22.47 14.93
C ASP A 47 -31.80 -23.37 13.70
N GLU A 48 -30.62 -23.33 13.10
CA GLU A 48 -30.27 -24.06 11.88
C GLU A 48 -29.64 -25.44 12.17
N TYR A 49 -29.40 -25.78 13.44
CA TYR A 49 -28.66 -26.98 13.82
C TYR A 49 -29.30 -27.75 14.99
N PRO A 50 -29.22 -29.09 15.00
CA PRO A 50 -29.57 -29.89 16.19
C PRO A 50 -28.55 -29.63 17.31
N ILE A 51 -29.00 -28.95 18.37
CA ILE A 51 -28.19 -28.63 19.55
C ILE A 51 -28.46 -29.64 20.64
N ASP A 52 -27.41 -30.37 21.00
CA ASP A 52 -27.41 -31.24 22.16
C ASP A 52 -26.89 -30.48 23.39
N TYR A 53 -27.77 -30.33 24.38
CA TYR A 53 -27.45 -29.71 25.66
C TYR A 53 -26.94 -30.73 26.70
N SER A 54 -26.94 -32.03 26.39
CA SER A 54 -26.55 -33.11 27.31
C SER A 54 -25.04 -33.26 27.54
N ILE A 55 -24.26 -32.21 27.29
CA ILE A 55 -22.81 -32.20 27.53
C ILE A 55 -22.44 -32.46 29.01
N THR A 56 -21.21 -32.94 29.24
CA THR A 56 -20.72 -33.27 30.60
C THR A 56 -20.84 -32.08 31.55
N LYS A 57 -21.07 -32.35 32.84
CA LYS A 57 -21.20 -31.31 33.88
C LYS A 57 -19.96 -30.41 33.99
N GLU A 58 -18.79 -30.97 33.69
CA GLU A 58 -17.50 -30.28 33.68
C GLU A 58 -17.41 -29.24 32.54
N ALA A 59 -18.01 -29.54 31.39
CA ALA A 59 -18.06 -28.63 30.25
C ALA A 59 -19.08 -27.50 30.46
N ARG A 60 -20.19 -27.80 31.14
CA ARG A 60 -21.30 -26.85 31.34
C ARG A 60 -20.89 -25.73 32.30
N GLY A 61 -20.85 -24.51 31.80
CA GLY A 61 -20.49 -23.32 32.58
C GLY A 61 -18.98 -23.04 32.69
N ALA A 62 -18.12 -23.87 32.08
CA ALA A 62 -16.70 -23.54 31.97
C ALA A 62 -16.51 -22.26 31.14
N ALA A 63 -15.76 -21.30 31.70
CA ALA A 63 -15.30 -20.11 31.00
C ALA A 63 -14.11 -20.47 30.11
N VAL A 64 -14.16 -20.03 28.85
CA VAL A 64 -13.17 -20.36 27.82
C VAL A 64 -12.84 -19.07 27.08
N HIS A 65 -11.56 -18.86 26.80
CA HIS A 65 -11.02 -17.64 26.22
C HIS A 65 -10.26 -17.94 24.93
N ILE A 66 -10.00 -16.88 24.16
CA ILE A 66 -9.06 -16.96 23.05
C ILE A 66 -7.68 -17.36 23.60
N GLY A 67 -7.08 -18.39 23.00
CA GLY A 67 -5.82 -19.01 23.39
C GLY A 67 -5.98 -20.32 24.18
N ASP A 68 -7.16 -20.56 24.75
CA ASP A 68 -7.46 -21.80 25.50
C ASP A 68 -7.57 -23.01 24.54
N PRO A 69 -7.28 -24.23 25.01
CA PRO A 69 -7.52 -25.43 24.23
C PRO A 69 -8.99 -25.60 23.91
N CYS A 70 -9.31 -25.85 22.64
CA CYS A 70 -10.67 -25.98 22.19
C CYS A 70 -11.30 -27.26 22.77
N PRO A 71 -12.46 -27.18 23.43
CA PRO A 71 -13.21 -28.36 23.87
C PRO A 71 -13.85 -29.06 22.66
N ILE A 72 -13.60 -30.37 22.53
CA ILE A 72 -14.09 -31.23 21.45
C ILE A 72 -15.09 -32.24 22.05
N PRO A 73 -16.41 -32.00 21.90
CA PRO A 73 -17.42 -32.93 22.37
C PRO A 73 -17.51 -34.14 21.44
N TYR A 74 -17.85 -35.30 22.00
CA TYR A 74 -18.07 -36.53 21.23
C TYR A 74 -19.16 -37.40 21.89
N TRP A 75 -19.71 -38.36 21.14
CA TRP A 75 -20.70 -39.32 21.62
C TRP A 75 -20.33 -40.74 21.20
N ILE A 76 -20.44 -41.68 22.15
CA ILE A 76 -20.24 -43.12 21.94
C ILE A 76 -21.36 -43.86 22.66
N GLY A 77 -22.10 -44.72 21.97
CA GLY A 77 -23.26 -45.41 22.53
C GLY A 77 -24.32 -44.44 23.06
N ASN A 78 -24.42 -43.24 22.45
CA ASN A 78 -25.24 -42.12 22.93
C ASN A 78 -24.82 -41.51 24.28
N GLU A 79 -23.64 -41.85 24.81
CA GLU A 79 -23.07 -41.22 25.99
C GLU A 79 -22.15 -40.04 25.59
N PRO A 80 -22.38 -38.84 26.14
CA PRO A 80 -21.61 -37.64 25.80
C PRO A 80 -20.28 -37.61 26.55
N GLY A 81 -19.20 -37.30 25.84
CA GLY A 81 -17.86 -37.11 26.36
C GLY A 81 -17.22 -35.80 25.92
N LEU A 82 -16.10 -35.46 26.55
CA LEU A 82 -15.31 -34.27 26.23
C LEU A 82 -13.81 -34.55 26.25
N VAL A 83 -13.12 -34.08 25.21
CA VAL A 83 -11.66 -34.00 25.14
C VAL A 83 -11.24 -32.56 24.88
N HIS A 84 -10.10 -32.13 25.43
CA HIS A 84 -9.53 -30.82 25.14
C HIS A 84 -8.47 -30.92 24.04
N GLY A 85 -8.40 -29.91 23.17
CA GLY A 85 -7.47 -29.86 22.04
C GLY A 85 -5.99 -29.91 22.43
N ASP A 86 -5.62 -29.69 23.70
CA ASP A 86 -4.26 -29.80 24.23
C ASP A 86 -3.90 -31.14 24.87
N ILE A 87 -4.83 -32.10 24.94
CA ILE A 87 -4.53 -33.43 25.49
C ILE A 87 -3.33 -34.05 24.75
N SER A 88 -2.41 -34.64 25.51
CA SER A 88 -1.28 -35.34 24.91
C SER A 88 -1.74 -36.68 24.31
N ILE A 89 -1.06 -37.16 23.25
CA ILE A 89 -1.39 -38.47 22.67
C ILE A 89 -1.25 -39.58 23.73
N GLN A 90 -0.23 -39.48 24.59
CA GLN A 90 -0.02 -40.44 25.67
C GLN A 90 -1.20 -40.43 26.66
N GLU A 91 -1.62 -39.25 27.12
CA GLU A 91 -2.78 -39.12 28.03
C GLU A 91 -4.09 -39.56 27.37
N PHE A 92 -4.24 -39.31 26.06
CA PHE A 92 -5.38 -39.80 25.29
C PHE A 92 -5.39 -41.34 25.22
N GLU A 93 -4.24 -41.96 24.95
CA GLU A 93 -4.08 -43.41 24.92
C GLU A 93 -4.29 -44.06 26.29
N GLU A 94 -3.82 -43.43 27.36
CA GLU A 94 -4.07 -43.88 28.74
C GLU A 94 -5.54 -43.77 29.12
N ARG A 95 -6.25 -42.72 28.65
CA ARG A 95 -7.66 -42.49 28.96
C ARG A 95 -8.61 -43.45 28.25
N PHE A 96 -8.32 -43.81 26.99
CA PHE A 96 -9.23 -44.61 26.16
C PHE A 96 -8.77 -46.06 25.95
N GLY A 97 -7.49 -46.38 26.19
CA GLY A 97 -6.98 -47.75 26.27
C GLY A 97 -7.38 -48.63 25.07
N ASP A 98 -8.10 -49.72 25.36
CA ASP A 98 -8.55 -50.69 24.34
C ASP A 98 -9.61 -50.13 23.38
N ALA A 99 -10.38 -49.11 23.78
CA ALA A 99 -11.42 -48.49 22.93
C ALA A 99 -10.84 -47.83 21.66
N LEU A 100 -9.54 -47.52 21.65
CA LEU A 100 -8.82 -47.03 20.47
C LEU A 100 -8.77 -48.01 19.30
N ARG A 101 -9.03 -49.30 19.54
CA ARG A 101 -9.00 -50.34 18.50
C ARG A 101 -10.39 -50.68 17.98
N ASP A 102 -11.41 -50.44 18.79
CA ASP A 102 -12.76 -50.95 18.58
C ASP A 102 -13.77 -49.84 18.23
N ASP A 103 -13.45 -48.57 18.50
CA ASP A 103 -14.33 -47.42 18.26
C ASP A 103 -13.76 -46.44 17.21
N GLY A 104 -14.54 -46.19 16.16
CA GLY A 104 -14.17 -45.29 15.06
C GLY A 104 -14.06 -43.82 15.49
N VAL A 105 -14.91 -43.35 16.41
CA VAL A 105 -14.92 -41.97 16.88
C VAL A 105 -13.67 -41.67 17.70
N ILE A 106 -13.27 -42.59 18.59
CA ILE A 106 -12.04 -42.46 19.37
C ILE A 106 -10.81 -42.48 18.45
N THR A 107 -10.83 -43.30 17.41
CA THR A 107 -9.75 -43.37 16.41
C THR A 107 -9.61 -42.05 15.65
N ASP A 108 -10.72 -41.48 15.17
CA ASP A 108 -10.75 -40.21 14.46
C ASP A 108 -10.31 -39.04 15.34
N LEU A 109 -10.76 -39.01 16.61
CA LEU A 109 -10.31 -38.03 17.59
C LEU A 109 -8.80 -38.08 17.82
N ARG A 110 -8.23 -39.29 17.99
CA ARG A 110 -6.79 -39.47 18.12
C ARG A 110 -6.06 -38.98 16.88
N GLU A 111 -6.60 -39.22 15.69
CA GLU A 111 -6.00 -38.74 14.45
C GLU A 111 -6.01 -37.22 14.36
N ILE A 112 -7.13 -36.56 14.67
CA ILE A 112 -7.24 -35.08 14.69
C ILE A 112 -6.21 -34.48 15.67
N ILE A 113 -6.11 -35.04 16.87
CA ILE A 113 -5.15 -34.60 17.90
C ILE A 113 -3.70 -34.92 17.50
N GLY A 114 -3.45 -36.03 16.79
CA GLY A 114 -2.11 -36.36 16.29
C GLY A 114 -1.66 -35.48 15.12
N ARG A 115 -2.59 -35.16 14.21
CA ARG A 115 -2.34 -34.32 13.03
C ARG A 115 -2.09 -32.85 13.41
N SER A 116 -2.76 -32.34 14.44
CA SER A 116 -2.51 -31.00 14.99
C SER A 116 -1.04 -30.81 15.42
N ARG A 117 -0.42 -31.88 15.96
CA ARG A 117 0.97 -31.87 16.46
C ARG A 117 2.06 -32.11 15.43
N THR A 118 1.73 -32.59 14.24
CA THR A 118 2.73 -33.06 13.24
C THR A 118 2.99 -32.08 12.09
N GLN A 119 2.53 -30.82 12.19
CA GLN A 119 2.62 -29.79 11.12
C GLN A 119 1.97 -30.21 9.78
N PHE A 120 1.18 -31.29 9.77
CA PHE A 120 0.54 -31.85 8.57
C PHE A 120 -0.34 -30.81 7.87
N TYR A 121 -1.17 -30.10 8.64
CA TYR A 121 -2.05 -29.03 8.13
C TYR A 121 -1.30 -27.82 7.54
N GLN A 122 -0.03 -27.60 7.89
CA GLN A 122 0.78 -26.54 7.28
C GLN A 122 1.23 -26.92 5.86
N LYS A 123 1.58 -28.19 5.63
CA LYS A 123 1.95 -28.69 4.30
C LYS A 123 0.75 -28.78 3.37
N GLU A 124 -0.40 -29.22 3.89
CA GLU A 124 -1.64 -29.33 3.11
C GLU A 124 -2.16 -27.95 2.69
N ARG A 125 -2.14 -26.95 3.60
CA ARG A 125 -2.46 -25.55 3.23
C ARG A 125 -1.50 -24.96 2.21
N GLN A 126 -0.21 -25.30 2.24
CA GLN A 126 0.73 -24.84 1.21
C GLN A 126 0.40 -25.43 -0.16
N LEU A 127 0.03 -26.70 -0.21
CA LEU A 127 -0.42 -27.36 -1.44
C LEU A 127 -1.75 -26.80 -1.95
N ASP A 128 -2.71 -26.55 -1.06
CA ASP A 128 -3.99 -25.95 -1.44
C ASP A 128 -3.86 -24.48 -1.83
N ALA A 129 -2.96 -23.71 -1.19
CA ALA A 129 -2.62 -22.36 -1.62
C ALA A 129 -1.97 -22.37 -3.01
N GLN A 130 -1.09 -23.33 -3.30
CA GLN A 130 -0.50 -23.51 -4.64
C GLN A 130 -1.55 -23.88 -5.69
N ARG A 131 -2.49 -24.79 -5.36
CA ARG A 131 -3.62 -25.16 -6.23
C ARG A 131 -4.56 -23.99 -6.47
N GLN A 132 -4.84 -23.19 -5.44
CA GLN A 132 -5.65 -21.99 -5.56
C GLN A 132 -4.97 -20.94 -6.45
N VAL A 133 -3.64 -20.79 -6.34
CA VAL A 133 -2.83 -19.90 -7.20
C VAL A 133 -2.82 -20.35 -8.67
N LEU A 134 -2.84 -21.67 -8.94
CA LEU A 134 -2.98 -22.22 -10.29
C LEU A 134 -4.38 -21.99 -10.86
N LYS A 135 -5.43 -22.18 -10.04
CA LYS A 135 -6.80 -21.85 -10.43
C LYS A 135 -6.98 -20.35 -10.69
N ASP A 136 -6.38 -19.51 -9.85
CA ASP A 136 -6.38 -18.05 -10.02
C ASP A 136 -5.61 -17.60 -11.27
N PHE A 137 -4.65 -18.40 -11.75
CA PHE A 137 -3.96 -18.18 -13.02
C PHE A 137 -4.86 -18.47 -14.23
N GLU A 138 -5.65 -19.53 -14.21
CA GLU A 138 -6.58 -19.85 -15.30
C GLU A 138 -7.73 -18.85 -15.37
N ASP A 139 -8.33 -18.53 -14.21
CA ASP A 139 -9.49 -17.64 -14.10
C ASP A 139 -9.20 -16.24 -14.66
N ILE A 140 -7.97 -15.71 -14.54
CA ILE A 140 -7.67 -14.37 -15.03
C ILE A 140 -7.71 -14.26 -16.57
N PHE A 141 -7.58 -15.38 -17.27
CA PHE A 141 -7.71 -15.40 -18.71
C PHE A 141 -9.15 -15.39 -19.16
N ASP A 142 -10.12 -15.72 -18.31
CA ASP A 142 -11.54 -15.80 -18.65
C ASP A 142 -12.35 -14.66 -18.02
N GLU A 143 -11.87 -14.07 -16.93
CA GLU A 143 -12.50 -12.93 -16.28
C GLU A 143 -12.32 -11.61 -17.04
N TYR A 144 -13.38 -10.79 -17.02
CA TYR A 144 -13.31 -9.42 -17.51
C TYR A 144 -12.44 -8.58 -16.56
N PRO A 145 -11.52 -7.73 -17.06
CA PRO A 145 -10.70 -6.89 -16.20
C PRO A 145 -11.57 -5.95 -15.34
N VAL A 146 -11.31 -5.91 -14.02
CA VAL A 146 -12.03 -5.03 -13.10
C VAL A 146 -11.09 -4.08 -12.36
N HIS A 147 -11.65 -2.93 -11.97
CA HIS A 147 -10.95 -1.89 -11.23
C HIS A 147 -10.84 -2.23 -9.73
N SER A 148 -10.08 -3.27 -9.37
CA SER A 148 -9.95 -3.71 -7.97
C SER A 148 -8.53 -4.11 -7.60
N ARG A 149 -8.18 -3.96 -6.31
CA ARG A 149 -6.91 -4.47 -5.75
C ARG A 149 -6.81 -5.99 -5.87
N TYR A 150 -7.94 -6.67 -5.75
CA TYR A 150 -8.05 -8.13 -5.89
C TYR A 150 -7.61 -8.58 -7.29
N TRP A 151 -8.15 -7.96 -8.35
CA TRP A 151 -7.78 -8.31 -9.72
C TRP A 151 -6.29 -8.08 -9.98
N VAL A 152 -5.73 -6.94 -9.53
CA VAL A 152 -4.28 -6.69 -9.65
C VAL A 152 -3.47 -7.74 -8.89
N SER A 153 -3.91 -8.15 -7.70
CA SER A 153 -3.23 -9.21 -6.93
C SER A 153 -3.21 -10.55 -7.69
N ARG A 154 -4.35 -10.94 -8.28
CA ARG A 154 -4.42 -12.15 -9.13
C ARG A 154 -3.53 -12.04 -10.36
N PHE A 155 -3.53 -10.88 -11.01
CA PHE A 155 -2.68 -10.64 -12.17
C PHE A 155 -1.21 -10.84 -11.85
N LYS A 156 -0.74 -10.33 -10.70
CA LYS A 156 0.64 -10.55 -10.26
C LYS A 156 0.96 -12.01 -10.00
N ALA A 157 0.08 -12.73 -9.31
CA ALA A 157 0.25 -14.15 -9.08
C ALA A 157 0.34 -14.90 -10.42
N ALA A 158 -0.50 -14.50 -11.38
CA ALA A 158 -0.51 -15.10 -12.69
C ALA A 158 0.78 -14.85 -13.49
N VAL A 159 1.34 -13.63 -13.41
CA VAL A 159 2.65 -13.31 -14.01
C VAL A 159 3.77 -14.13 -13.37
N LEU A 160 3.78 -14.27 -12.04
CA LEU A 160 4.79 -15.08 -11.34
C LEU A 160 4.73 -16.55 -11.76
N ASN A 161 3.54 -17.12 -11.89
CA ASN A 161 3.37 -18.49 -12.37
C ASN A 161 3.83 -18.66 -13.82
N ALA A 162 3.50 -17.71 -14.70
CA ALA A 162 3.93 -17.76 -16.11
C ALA A 162 5.46 -17.72 -16.27
N ILE A 163 6.17 -17.06 -15.35
CA ILE A 163 7.65 -17.05 -15.31
C ILE A 163 8.21 -18.42 -14.92
N GLN A 164 7.50 -19.16 -14.07
CA GLN A 164 7.92 -20.45 -13.53
C GLN A 164 7.50 -21.65 -14.40
N SER A 165 6.54 -21.48 -15.31
CA SER A 165 6.05 -22.54 -16.20
C SER A 165 6.85 -22.67 -17.50
N ASP A 166 7.01 -23.90 -18.01
CA ASP A 166 7.69 -24.19 -19.28
C ASP A 166 6.99 -23.59 -20.52
N ASP A 167 5.67 -23.36 -20.47
CA ASP A 167 4.87 -22.81 -21.59
C ASP A 167 4.82 -21.25 -21.59
N SER A 168 5.98 -20.65 -21.35
CA SER A 168 6.08 -19.25 -20.92
C SER A 168 5.68 -18.23 -22.00
N GLU A 169 5.84 -18.50 -23.29
CA GLU A 169 5.67 -17.48 -24.34
C GLU A 169 4.19 -17.19 -24.65
N GLN A 170 3.37 -18.24 -24.83
CA GLN A 170 1.94 -18.07 -25.08
C GLN A 170 1.23 -17.47 -23.86
N ALA A 171 1.57 -17.93 -22.65
CA ALA A 171 1.06 -17.36 -21.41
C ALA A 171 1.42 -15.87 -21.27
N ARG A 172 2.67 -15.49 -21.55
CA ARG A 172 3.12 -14.08 -21.56
C ARG A 172 2.34 -13.23 -22.56
N SER A 173 2.11 -13.74 -23.78
CA SER A 173 1.33 -13.03 -24.80
C SER A 173 -0.13 -12.80 -24.38
N ARG A 174 -0.79 -13.80 -23.77
CA ARG A 174 -2.16 -13.65 -23.25
C ARG A 174 -2.23 -12.68 -22.07
N LEU A 175 -1.28 -12.77 -21.13
CA LEU A 175 -1.18 -11.83 -20.00
C LEU A 175 -0.95 -10.39 -20.48
N ARG A 176 -0.14 -10.23 -21.53
CA ARG A 176 0.10 -8.95 -22.19
C ARG A 176 -1.20 -8.36 -22.74
N GLY A 177 -2.01 -9.16 -23.45
CA GLY A 177 -3.33 -8.72 -23.90
C GLY A 177 -4.23 -8.25 -22.75
N ARG A 178 -4.27 -9.01 -21.64
CA ARG A 178 -5.08 -8.69 -20.46
C ARG A 178 -4.66 -7.42 -19.74
N ILE A 179 -3.36 -7.21 -19.51
CA ILE A 179 -2.89 -5.98 -18.85
C ILE A 179 -3.11 -4.76 -19.73
N LEU A 180 -2.93 -4.88 -21.05
CA LEU A 180 -3.17 -3.78 -21.99
C LEU A 180 -4.66 -3.42 -22.05
N GLU A 181 -5.56 -4.41 -22.01
CA GLU A 181 -7.00 -4.19 -21.90
C GLU A 181 -7.36 -3.46 -20.58
N TRP A 182 -6.82 -3.92 -19.45
CA TRP A 182 -7.03 -3.27 -18.16
C TRP A 182 -6.53 -1.83 -18.14
N VAL A 183 -5.31 -1.58 -18.65
CA VAL A 183 -4.72 -0.24 -18.78
C VAL A 183 -5.60 0.65 -19.67
N LYS A 184 -6.08 0.13 -20.81
CA LYS A 184 -6.95 0.87 -21.72
C LYS A 184 -8.21 1.38 -21.02
N GLN A 185 -8.79 0.58 -20.14
CA GLN A 185 -10.04 0.89 -19.44
C GLN A 185 -9.87 1.73 -18.16
N PHE A 186 -8.80 1.46 -17.39
CA PHE A 186 -8.72 1.90 -15.99
C PHE A 186 -7.54 2.80 -15.65
N ARG A 187 -6.55 2.99 -16.53
CA ARG A 187 -5.33 3.77 -16.19
C ARG A 187 -5.65 5.14 -15.59
N HIS A 188 -6.64 5.85 -16.12
CA HIS A 188 -7.04 7.18 -15.64
C HIS A 188 -8.01 7.18 -14.45
N LYS A 189 -8.65 6.04 -14.17
CA LYS A 189 -9.62 5.86 -13.08
C LYS A 189 -8.98 5.32 -11.80
N THR A 190 -7.82 4.69 -11.94
CA THR A 190 -7.07 4.10 -10.83
C THR A 190 -6.15 5.09 -10.14
N ASN A 191 -5.63 4.69 -8.98
CA ASN A 191 -4.58 5.42 -8.29
C ASN A 191 -3.19 4.94 -8.76
N LEU A 192 -2.21 5.84 -8.71
CA LEU A 192 -0.86 5.57 -9.20
C LEU A 192 -0.25 4.33 -8.57
N ARG A 193 -0.32 4.16 -7.25
CA ARG A 193 0.16 2.95 -6.56
C ARG A 193 -0.39 1.65 -7.15
N LEU A 194 -1.69 1.58 -7.47
CA LEU A 194 -2.27 0.37 -8.02
C LEU A 194 -1.82 0.14 -9.47
N LEU A 195 -1.75 1.21 -10.27
CA LEU A 195 -1.23 1.18 -11.64
C LEU A 195 0.23 0.75 -11.69
N SER A 196 1.11 1.43 -10.96
CA SER A 196 2.54 1.13 -10.91
C SER A 196 2.76 -0.30 -10.43
N SER A 197 2.02 -0.75 -9.42
CA SER A 197 2.15 -2.10 -8.93
C SER A 197 1.74 -3.17 -9.94
N ALA A 198 0.72 -2.94 -10.76
CA ALA A 198 0.37 -3.85 -11.85
C ALA A 198 1.45 -3.87 -12.95
N LEU A 199 1.96 -2.69 -13.33
CA LEU A 199 2.97 -2.54 -14.39
C LEU A 199 4.35 -3.08 -13.99
N SER A 200 4.81 -2.80 -12.76
CA SER A 200 6.09 -3.28 -12.26
C SER A 200 6.14 -4.80 -12.15
N SER A 201 5.01 -5.45 -11.86
CA SER A 201 4.95 -6.92 -11.85
C SER A 201 4.92 -7.52 -13.25
N ALA A 202 4.37 -6.80 -14.24
CA ALA A 202 4.41 -7.21 -15.64
C ALA A 202 5.81 -7.05 -16.25
N GLN A 203 6.63 -6.13 -15.75
CA GLN A 203 7.99 -5.88 -16.24
C GLN A 203 9.01 -6.83 -15.57
N PRO A 204 9.98 -7.39 -16.29
CA PRO A 204 10.24 -7.30 -17.73
C PRO A 204 9.56 -8.38 -18.59
N HIS A 205 8.80 -9.29 -17.99
CA HIS A 205 8.43 -10.55 -18.65
C HIS A 205 7.22 -10.44 -19.59
N VAL A 206 6.31 -9.50 -19.36
CA VAL A 206 5.05 -9.31 -20.10
C VAL A 206 5.02 -7.97 -20.84
N LEU A 207 5.52 -6.92 -20.19
CA LEU A 207 5.65 -5.57 -20.76
C LEU A 207 7.12 -5.15 -20.80
N THR A 208 7.50 -4.45 -21.86
CA THR A 208 8.80 -3.80 -21.95
C THR A 208 8.87 -2.58 -21.02
N LEU A 209 10.08 -2.16 -20.65
CA LEU A 209 10.28 -0.96 -19.84
C LEU A 209 9.68 0.29 -20.51
N LEU A 210 9.81 0.40 -21.84
CA LEU A 210 9.29 1.54 -22.59
C LEU A 210 7.75 1.59 -22.55
N GLU A 211 7.06 0.46 -22.63
CA GLU A 211 5.60 0.42 -22.51
C GLU A 211 5.12 0.83 -21.12
N VAL A 212 5.81 0.36 -20.07
CA VAL A 212 5.53 0.80 -18.70
C VAL A 212 5.72 2.31 -18.57
N LYS A 213 6.83 2.86 -19.10
CA LYS A 213 7.06 4.31 -19.13
C LYS A 213 5.95 5.04 -19.90
N LEU A 214 5.50 4.53 -21.05
CA LEU A 214 4.43 5.19 -21.83
C LEU A 214 3.10 5.27 -21.06
N VAL A 215 2.70 4.19 -20.38
CA VAL A 215 1.47 4.17 -19.58
C VAL A 215 1.57 5.11 -18.38
N LEU A 216 2.71 5.13 -17.70
CA LEU A 216 2.94 6.01 -16.55
C LEU A 216 3.03 7.48 -16.98
N PHE A 217 3.65 7.76 -18.13
CA PHE A 217 3.72 9.10 -18.71
C PHE A 217 2.33 9.65 -18.98
N ASP A 218 1.47 8.87 -19.65
CA ASP A 218 0.09 9.26 -19.93
C ASP A 218 -0.71 9.56 -18.66
N TYR A 219 -0.60 8.69 -17.66
CA TYR A 219 -1.23 8.89 -16.36
C TYR A 219 -0.80 10.22 -15.73
N LEU A 220 0.51 10.47 -15.64
CA LEU A 220 1.05 11.66 -14.98
C LEU A 220 0.76 12.94 -15.78
N ALA A 221 0.88 12.89 -17.11
CA ALA A 221 0.55 14.01 -17.99
C ALA A 221 -0.93 14.39 -17.89
N GLN A 222 -1.83 13.40 -17.81
CA GLN A 222 -3.25 13.65 -17.62
C GLN A 222 -3.52 14.33 -16.26
N ARG A 223 -2.95 13.82 -15.16
CA ARG A 223 -3.10 14.41 -13.82
C ARG A 223 -2.61 15.85 -13.77
N PHE A 224 -1.51 16.12 -14.46
CA PHE A 224 -0.96 17.46 -14.58
C PHE A 224 -1.90 18.38 -15.37
N SER A 225 -2.42 17.91 -16.52
CA SER A 225 -3.36 18.68 -17.34
C SER A 225 -4.69 18.96 -16.64
N SER A 226 -5.15 18.07 -15.74
CA SER A 226 -6.35 18.28 -14.93
C SER A 226 -6.12 19.18 -13.72
N ARG A 227 -4.91 19.75 -13.55
CA ARG A 227 -4.48 20.56 -12.40
C ARG A 227 -4.66 19.84 -11.04
N ASP A 228 -4.58 18.51 -11.03
CA ASP A 228 -4.71 17.70 -9.82
C ASP A 228 -3.36 17.59 -9.10
N VAL A 229 -2.81 18.72 -8.66
CA VAL A 229 -1.47 18.77 -8.04
C VAL A 229 -1.44 18.00 -6.72
N THR A 230 -2.54 17.98 -5.98
CA THR A 230 -2.69 17.18 -4.75
C THR A 230 -2.38 15.70 -4.98
N SER A 231 -2.83 15.13 -6.10
CA SER A 231 -2.47 13.75 -6.46
C SER A 231 -0.98 13.55 -6.74
N LEU A 232 -0.29 14.59 -7.23
CA LEU A 232 1.14 14.59 -7.55
C LEU A 232 2.03 14.75 -6.32
N ARG A 233 1.50 15.28 -5.20
CA ARG A 233 2.24 15.44 -3.93
C ARG A 233 2.52 14.11 -3.21
N ARG A 234 1.89 13.02 -3.65
CA ARG A 234 1.95 11.74 -2.92
C ARG A 234 3.35 11.10 -3.01
N PRO A 235 3.80 10.37 -1.97
CA PRO A 235 5.13 9.74 -1.98
C PRO A 235 5.35 8.74 -3.13
N ASP A 236 4.31 8.02 -3.53
CA ASP A 236 4.36 7.04 -4.62
C ASP A 236 4.64 7.69 -5.99
N VAL A 237 4.31 8.97 -6.16
CA VAL A 237 4.65 9.73 -7.38
C VAL A 237 6.16 9.93 -7.45
N ARG A 238 6.78 10.34 -6.36
CA ARG A 238 8.23 10.55 -6.30
C ARG A 238 9.01 9.28 -6.58
N GLU A 239 8.58 8.16 -6.01
CA GLU A 239 9.17 6.84 -6.26
C GLU A 239 9.10 6.48 -7.75
N VAL A 240 7.93 6.67 -8.37
CA VAL A 240 7.73 6.43 -9.81
C VAL A 240 8.60 7.36 -10.67
N ILE A 241 8.69 8.65 -10.35
CA ILE A 241 9.55 9.59 -11.08
C ILE A 241 11.02 9.17 -10.96
N ASN A 242 11.51 8.89 -9.75
CA ASN A 242 12.89 8.46 -9.54
C ASN A 242 13.24 7.17 -10.31
N GLN A 243 12.30 6.22 -10.35
CA GLN A 243 12.51 4.92 -10.97
C GLN A 243 12.41 4.97 -12.51
N TYR A 244 11.40 5.66 -13.04
CA TYR A 244 11.05 5.57 -14.46
C TYR A 244 11.36 6.85 -15.24
N PHE A 245 11.42 8.01 -14.59
CA PHE A 245 11.61 9.32 -15.20
C PHE A 245 12.60 10.19 -14.41
N PRO A 246 13.86 9.75 -14.20
CA PRO A 246 14.82 10.51 -13.40
C PRO A 246 15.06 11.92 -13.96
N MET A 247 15.00 12.08 -15.29
CA MET A 247 15.08 13.36 -16.00
C MET A 247 13.72 14.05 -16.22
N GLY A 248 12.68 13.58 -15.50
CA GLY A 248 11.31 14.06 -15.62
C GLY A 248 10.59 13.63 -16.90
N LEU A 249 9.30 13.94 -16.97
CA LEU A 249 8.47 13.70 -18.16
C LEU A 249 8.98 14.45 -19.39
N TYR A 250 9.58 15.63 -19.20
CA TYR A 250 10.19 16.43 -20.26
C TYR A 250 11.42 15.75 -20.86
N GLY A 251 12.31 15.21 -20.01
CA GLY A 251 13.45 14.42 -20.47
C GLY A 251 13.00 13.20 -21.29
N PHE A 252 11.96 12.50 -20.84
CA PHE A 252 11.40 11.35 -21.56
C PHE A 252 10.93 11.70 -22.99
N ILE A 253 10.21 12.81 -23.18
CA ILE A 253 9.71 13.19 -24.51
C ILE A 253 10.77 13.80 -25.43
N THR A 254 11.87 14.32 -24.86
CA THR A 254 12.93 15.00 -25.62
C THR A 254 14.10 14.09 -25.94
N LEU A 255 14.55 13.28 -24.98
CA LEU A 255 15.72 12.42 -25.09
C LEU A 255 15.38 11.03 -25.63
N ASP A 256 14.29 10.41 -25.16
CA ASP A 256 13.91 9.04 -25.56
C ASP A 256 13.08 9.02 -26.87
N LYS A 257 12.91 10.19 -27.51
CA LYS A 257 12.09 10.38 -28.71
C LYS A 257 12.40 9.40 -29.87
N PRO A 258 13.67 9.10 -30.22
CA PRO A 258 13.97 8.18 -31.31
C PRO A 258 13.52 6.74 -31.02
N GLU A 259 13.73 6.25 -29.79
CA GLU A 259 13.31 4.90 -29.36
C GLU A 259 11.78 4.79 -29.30
N ILE A 260 11.11 5.85 -28.80
CA ILE A 260 9.66 5.95 -28.82
C ILE A 260 9.12 5.84 -30.26
N LEU A 261 9.69 6.62 -31.20
CA LEU A 261 9.25 6.60 -32.60
C LEU A 261 9.47 5.25 -33.28
N GLN A 262 10.54 4.51 -32.94
CA GLN A 262 10.77 3.16 -33.46
C GLN A 262 9.70 2.15 -33.01
N VAL A 263 9.30 2.19 -31.74
CA VAL A 263 8.23 1.30 -31.23
C VAL A 263 6.87 1.66 -31.83
N LEU A 264 6.61 2.95 -32.06
CA LEU A 264 5.41 3.43 -32.72
C LEU A 264 5.36 3.10 -34.22
N GLY A 265 6.50 3.10 -34.90
CA GLY A 265 6.59 2.79 -36.34
C GLY A 265 6.66 1.29 -36.67
N GLY A 266 7.14 0.45 -35.75
CA GLY A 266 7.34 -0.98 -35.97
C GLY A 266 6.21 -1.90 -35.49
N SER A 267 5.35 -1.41 -34.60
CA SER A 267 4.13 -2.13 -34.18
C SER A 267 2.96 -1.62 -35.02
N GLY A 268 2.25 -2.51 -35.72
CA GLY A 268 0.93 -2.18 -36.28
C GLY A 268 -0.06 -1.95 -35.15
N ALA A 269 0.07 -0.81 -34.47
CA ALA A 269 -0.23 -0.68 -33.05
C ALA A 269 -1.74 -0.73 -32.76
N GLU A 270 -2.17 -1.81 -32.09
CA GLU A 270 -3.48 -1.93 -31.42
C GLU A 270 -3.66 -0.90 -30.27
N PHE A 271 -2.59 -0.23 -29.87
CA PHE A 271 -2.66 1.08 -29.23
C PHE A 271 -2.59 2.15 -30.32
N ALA A 272 -3.71 2.81 -30.61
CA ALA A 272 -3.71 4.07 -31.34
C ALA A 272 -3.00 5.13 -30.48
N TYR A 273 -1.67 5.08 -30.46
CA TYR A 273 -0.78 6.06 -29.86
C TYR A 273 -0.89 7.43 -30.55
N ASP A 274 -1.54 7.50 -31.70
CA ASP A 274 -2.01 8.74 -32.31
C ASP A 274 -2.92 9.54 -31.36
N ALA A 275 -3.64 8.91 -30.43
CA ALA A 275 -4.41 9.63 -29.41
C ALA A 275 -3.52 10.16 -28.25
N LEU A 276 -2.41 9.48 -27.96
CA LEU A 276 -1.40 9.91 -26.98
C LEU A 276 -0.55 11.07 -27.51
N TRP A 277 -0.31 11.10 -28.83
CA TRP A 277 0.53 12.10 -29.52
C TRP A 277 -0.22 13.17 -30.32
N SER A 278 -1.50 12.99 -30.66
CA SER A 278 -2.35 14.09 -31.17
C SER A 278 -2.57 15.21 -30.13
N GLY A 279 -2.08 14.99 -28.90
CA GLY A 279 -1.86 15.94 -27.81
C GLY A 279 -0.83 17.04 -28.09
N SER A 280 -1.01 17.74 -29.20
CA SER A 280 -0.80 19.17 -29.40
C SER A 280 -1.31 20.11 -28.27
N ARG A 281 -1.44 19.66 -27.01
CA ARG A 281 -2.13 20.38 -25.93
C ARG A 281 -1.50 20.36 -24.53
N ILE A 282 -0.48 19.54 -24.24
CA ILE A 282 0.23 19.64 -22.95
C ILE A 282 1.60 20.22 -23.20
N ASN A 283 1.65 21.55 -23.38
CA ASN A 283 2.90 22.27 -23.19
C ASN A 283 3.16 22.29 -21.67
N LEU A 284 3.82 21.23 -21.16
CA LEU A 284 4.16 21.05 -19.74
C LEU A 284 4.88 22.30 -19.19
N VAL A 285 5.73 22.91 -20.02
CA VAL A 285 6.42 24.17 -19.75
C VAL A 285 5.41 25.31 -19.57
N SER A 286 4.52 25.54 -20.54
CA SER A 286 3.47 26.58 -20.43
C SER A 286 2.53 26.37 -19.25
N GLN A 287 2.21 25.13 -18.88
CA GLN A 287 1.36 24.84 -17.74
C GLN A 287 2.08 25.17 -16.42
N LEU A 288 3.36 24.82 -16.27
CA LEU A 288 4.15 25.26 -15.11
C LEU A 288 4.28 26.79 -15.06
N LEU A 289 4.55 27.43 -16.20
CA LEU A 289 4.64 28.89 -16.30
C LEU A 289 3.34 29.62 -15.95
N ARG A 290 2.18 28.96 -16.05
CA ARG A 290 0.89 29.49 -15.60
C ARG A 290 0.69 29.37 -14.08
N MET A 291 1.33 28.38 -13.44
CA MET A 291 1.29 28.23 -11.98
C MET A 291 2.20 29.23 -11.26
N PHE A 292 3.23 29.72 -11.94
CA PHE A 292 4.21 30.67 -11.38
C PHE A 292 3.58 31.99 -10.88
N PRO A 293 2.76 32.73 -11.68
CA PRO A 293 2.13 33.97 -11.22
C PRO A 293 1.08 33.75 -10.12
N GLU A 294 0.37 32.62 -10.14
CA GLU A 294 -0.62 32.26 -9.12
C GLU A 294 0.04 32.00 -7.74
N SER A 295 1.34 31.67 -7.73
CA SER A 295 2.14 31.39 -6.52
C SER A 295 3.03 32.55 -6.07
N GLU A 296 3.10 33.67 -6.81
CA GLU A 296 3.80 34.88 -6.36
C GLU A 296 3.16 35.51 -5.09
N ASN A 297 1.92 35.13 -4.76
CA ASN A 297 1.17 35.55 -3.56
C ASN A 297 1.09 34.48 -2.46
N GLY A 298 1.72 33.31 -2.62
CA GLY A 298 1.65 32.24 -1.63
C GLY A 298 2.10 30.87 -2.15
N ASP A 299 2.83 30.16 -1.29
CA ASP A 299 3.26 28.76 -1.35
C ASP A 299 3.72 28.21 -2.73
N PHE A 300 5.04 28.23 -2.96
CA PHE A 300 5.68 27.61 -4.13
C PHE A 300 5.62 26.07 -4.15
N HIS A 301 5.03 25.42 -3.13
CA HIS A 301 5.03 23.98 -3.02
C HIS A 301 4.46 23.26 -4.24
N ASP A 302 3.35 23.75 -4.81
CA ASP A 302 2.75 23.14 -6.01
C ASP A 302 3.63 23.26 -7.24
N VAL A 303 4.31 24.40 -7.41
CA VAL A 303 5.27 24.61 -8.49
C VAL A 303 6.48 23.69 -8.31
N ILE A 304 6.93 23.47 -7.07
CA ILE A 304 8.03 22.54 -6.74
C ILE A 304 7.66 21.12 -7.11
N VAL A 305 6.48 20.67 -6.69
CA VAL A 305 5.98 19.32 -6.98
C VAL A 305 5.84 19.13 -8.49
N ALA A 306 5.19 20.08 -9.17
CA ALA A 306 5.05 20.08 -10.62
C ALA A 306 6.41 20.03 -11.35
N SER A 307 7.36 20.88 -10.97
CA SER A 307 8.69 20.92 -11.59
C SER A 307 9.47 19.61 -11.40
N SER A 308 9.31 18.95 -10.25
CA SER A 308 9.96 17.66 -9.97
C SER A 308 9.43 16.55 -10.87
N VAL A 309 8.12 16.54 -11.16
CA VAL A 309 7.48 15.61 -12.10
C VAL A 309 7.89 15.92 -13.53
N ILE A 310 7.81 17.19 -13.95
CA ILE A 310 8.05 17.59 -15.34
C ILE A 310 9.53 17.47 -15.70
N PHE A 311 10.44 17.99 -14.86
CA PHE A 311 11.86 18.11 -15.19
C PHE A 311 12.75 17.15 -14.42
N GLY A 312 12.29 16.52 -13.33
CA GLY A 312 13.15 15.64 -12.53
C GLY A 312 14.50 16.31 -12.21
N SER A 313 15.60 15.62 -12.51
CA SER A 313 16.97 16.11 -12.38
C SER A 313 17.52 16.87 -13.60
N SER A 314 16.76 17.02 -14.69
CA SER A 314 17.24 17.68 -15.92
C SER A 314 17.44 19.20 -15.73
N GLU A 315 18.06 19.88 -16.69
CA GLU A 315 18.08 21.34 -16.65
C GLU A 315 16.70 21.91 -17.00
N LEU A 316 16.36 23.08 -16.44
CA LEU A 316 15.14 23.78 -16.83
C LEU A 316 15.30 24.34 -18.24
N PRO A 317 14.24 24.34 -19.07
CA PRO A 317 14.22 25.14 -20.28
C PRO A 317 14.48 26.62 -19.95
N ASP A 318 15.19 27.33 -20.83
CA ASP A 318 15.63 28.72 -20.63
C ASP A 318 14.49 29.64 -20.13
N GLU A 319 13.31 29.55 -20.75
CA GLU A 319 12.14 30.36 -20.38
C GLU A 319 11.67 30.14 -18.92
N VAL A 320 11.82 28.92 -18.39
CA VAL A 320 11.49 28.60 -16.99
C VAL A 320 12.65 28.99 -16.09
N PHE A 321 13.88 28.71 -16.52
CA PHE A 321 15.08 29.04 -15.78
C PHE A 321 15.17 30.53 -15.48
N GLU A 322 14.99 31.40 -16.49
CA GLU A 322 15.03 32.85 -16.33
C GLU A 322 14.02 33.34 -15.29
N ARG A 323 12.77 32.85 -15.33
CA ARG A 323 11.75 33.24 -14.36
C ARG A 323 12.05 32.76 -12.95
N VAL A 324 12.50 31.52 -12.80
CA VAL A 324 12.90 30.97 -11.48
C VAL A 324 14.09 31.76 -10.95
N HIS A 325 15.06 32.10 -11.80
CA HIS A 325 16.24 32.87 -11.47
C HIS A 325 15.87 34.29 -11.00
N ASP A 326 15.03 35.00 -11.76
CA ASP A 326 14.58 36.35 -11.41
C ASP A 326 13.77 36.38 -10.12
N ALA A 327 12.91 35.38 -9.89
CA ALA A 327 12.18 35.24 -8.64
C ALA A 327 13.12 34.95 -7.46
N TYR A 328 14.08 34.03 -7.64
CA TYR A 328 15.08 33.66 -6.64
C TYR A 328 15.94 34.87 -6.24
N SER A 329 16.51 35.57 -7.22
CA SER A 329 17.41 36.70 -6.99
C SER A 329 16.70 37.85 -6.27
N ARG A 330 15.46 38.18 -6.65
CA ARG A 330 14.65 39.20 -5.96
C ARG A 330 14.34 38.81 -4.52
N LYS A 331 13.81 37.60 -4.30
CA LYS A 331 13.44 37.11 -2.96
C LYS A 331 14.64 36.97 -2.04
N LEU A 332 15.77 36.51 -2.55
CA LEU A 332 17.01 36.41 -1.77
C LEU A 332 17.49 37.80 -1.34
N PHE A 333 17.52 38.76 -2.26
CA PHE A 333 17.92 40.13 -1.95
C PHE A 333 17.02 40.75 -0.87
N ASP A 334 15.69 40.66 -1.04
CA ASP A 334 14.73 41.18 -0.07
C ASP A 334 14.88 40.51 1.31
N LEU A 335 15.07 39.19 1.33
CA LEU A 335 15.30 38.42 2.55
C LEU A 335 16.58 38.87 3.27
N GLU A 336 17.69 39.05 2.55
CA GLU A 336 18.94 39.53 3.12
C GLU A 336 18.79 40.93 3.72
N GLN A 337 18.07 41.83 3.06
CA GLN A 337 17.76 43.15 3.61
C GLN A 337 16.92 43.04 4.89
N ASN A 338 15.89 42.18 4.89
CA ASN A 338 15.01 41.98 6.04
C ASN A 338 15.74 41.35 7.24
N ILE A 339 16.62 40.37 7.00
CA ILE A 339 17.49 39.79 8.04
C ILE A 339 18.38 40.89 8.63
N ASN A 340 19.06 41.66 7.78
CA ASN A 340 19.94 42.74 8.23
C ASN A 340 19.20 43.81 9.05
N TYR A 341 18.00 44.19 8.62
CA TYR A 341 17.12 45.11 9.34
C TYR A 341 16.73 44.55 10.72
N ALA A 342 16.24 43.31 10.76
CA ALA A 342 15.79 42.67 11.99
C ALA A 342 16.92 42.54 13.03
N TYR A 343 18.11 42.12 12.62
CA TYR A 343 19.27 42.02 13.53
C TYR A 343 19.80 43.37 14.02
N ARG A 344 19.70 44.42 13.19
CA ARG A 344 20.19 45.76 13.57
C ARG A 344 19.23 46.51 14.48
N LEU A 345 17.93 46.36 14.27
CA LEU A 345 16.90 47.20 14.88
C LEU A 345 15.97 46.43 15.82
N ILE A 346 15.45 45.28 15.39
CA ILE A 346 14.43 44.54 16.15
C ILE A 346 15.07 43.69 17.25
N PHE A 347 15.91 42.72 16.89
CA PHE A 347 16.49 41.76 17.84
C PHE A 347 17.51 42.39 18.80
N ARG A 348 18.05 43.56 18.46
CA ARG A 348 18.97 44.30 19.33
C ARG A 348 18.23 45.12 20.39
N ASP A 349 17.01 45.57 20.09
CA ASP A 349 16.24 46.43 20.99
C ASP A 349 15.31 45.62 21.90
N LYS A 350 15.56 45.66 23.20
CA LYS A 350 14.72 44.99 24.21
C LYS A 350 13.32 45.59 24.28
N LEU A 351 13.13 46.84 23.84
CA LEU A 351 11.82 47.47 23.80
C LEU A 351 10.92 46.86 22.71
N LEU A 352 11.51 46.20 21.71
CA LEU A 352 10.81 45.52 20.61
C LEU A 352 10.75 44.00 20.82
N ALA A 353 10.99 43.51 22.03
CA ALA A 353 11.04 42.08 22.35
C ALA A 353 9.71 41.35 22.08
N ASP A 354 8.59 42.07 22.10
CA ASP A 354 7.26 41.56 21.77
C ASP A 354 7.10 41.22 20.28
N GLN A 355 7.93 41.80 19.41
CA GLN A 355 7.92 41.59 17.95
C GLN A 355 8.86 40.45 17.51
N TRP A 356 9.84 40.09 18.34
CA TRP A 356 10.90 39.14 17.96
C TRP A 356 10.37 37.82 17.39
N ALA A 357 9.39 37.22 18.06
CA ALA A 357 8.85 35.93 17.64
C ALA A 357 8.14 36.01 16.28
N GLU A 358 7.46 37.13 15.98
CA GLU A 358 6.72 37.28 14.73
C GLU A 358 7.67 37.56 13.57
N THR A 359 8.59 38.52 13.75
CA THR A 359 9.65 38.79 12.77
C THR A 359 10.47 37.54 12.48
N ALA A 360 10.81 36.74 13.49
CA ALA A 360 11.55 35.51 13.28
C ALA A 360 10.78 34.47 12.45
N LYS A 361 9.45 34.36 12.62
CA LYS A 361 8.62 33.49 11.78
C LYS A 361 8.57 33.97 10.34
N GLU A 362 8.38 35.27 10.11
CA GLU A 362 8.37 35.86 8.77
C GLU A 362 9.69 35.60 8.03
N LEU A 363 10.82 35.78 8.72
CA LEU A 363 12.14 35.49 8.16
C LEU A 363 12.34 34.00 7.88
N LEU A 364 11.87 33.11 8.77
CA LEU A 364 11.93 31.66 8.54
C LEU A 364 11.08 31.23 7.33
N LEU A 365 9.89 31.81 7.15
CA LEU A 365 9.06 31.60 5.96
C LEU A 365 9.77 32.08 4.69
N GLY A 366 10.39 33.27 4.73
CA GLY A 366 11.19 33.77 3.60
C GLY A 366 12.37 32.86 3.26
N ILE A 367 13.05 32.29 4.26
CA ILE A 367 14.11 31.29 4.06
C ILE A 367 13.55 30.02 3.38
N GLU A 368 12.37 29.56 3.78
CA GLU A 368 11.71 28.41 3.16
C GLU A 368 11.32 28.68 1.70
N GLU A 369 10.82 29.88 1.38
CA GLU A 369 10.50 30.30 0.01
C GLU A 369 11.76 30.31 -0.87
N VAL A 370 12.85 30.94 -0.42
CA VAL A 370 14.12 30.99 -1.16
C VAL A 370 14.69 29.58 -1.36
N ASN A 371 14.64 28.72 -0.35
CA ASN A 371 15.02 27.31 -0.49
C ASN A 371 14.07 26.55 -1.43
N GLY A 372 12.80 26.93 -1.52
CA GLY A 372 11.86 26.43 -2.52
C GLY A 372 12.28 26.77 -3.95
N LEU A 373 12.61 28.04 -4.20
CA LEU A 373 13.09 28.52 -5.50
C LEU A 373 14.45 27.93 -5.88
N LEU A 374 15.37 27.78 -4.93
CA LEU A 374 16.64 27.10 -5.16
C LEU A 374 16.43 25.62 -5.51
N ARG A 375 15.50 24.95 -4.82
CA ARG A 375 15.08 23.59 -5.19
C ARG A 375 14.54 23.58 -6.61
N LEU A 376 13.66 24.50 -7.01
CA LEU A 376 13.15 24.58 -8.38
C LEU A 376 14.26 24.72 -9.41
N ARG A 377 15.27 25.55 -9.13
CA ARG A 377 16.35 25.86 -10.06
C ARG A 377 17.25 24.66 -10.32
N GLU A 378 17.63 23.96 -9.26
CA GLU A 378 18.67 22.93 -9.30
C GLU A 378 18.08 21.51 -9.36
N GLY A 379 18.34 20.79 -10.45
CA GLY A 379 17.72 19.48 -10.71
C GLY A 379 17.96 18.44 -9.61
N ALA A 380 19.17 18.40 -9.05
CA ALA A 380 19.51 17.48 -7.96
C ALA A 380 18.68 17.74 -6.69
N TYR A 381 18.38 19.00 -6.39
CA TYR A 381 17.59 19.38 -5.23
C TYR A 381 16.09 19.21 -5.47
N ARG A 382 15.59 19.41 -6.70
CA ARG A 382 14.19 19.10 -7.05
C ARG A 382 13.86 17.65 -6.73
N LEU A 383 14.69 16.73 -7.21
CA LEU A 383 14.41 15.30 -7.10
C LEU A 383 14.57 14.80 -5.67
N SER A 384 15.64 15.20 -4.97
CA SER A 384 15.91 14.79 -3.58
C SER A 384 15.03 15.52 -2.55
N GLY A 385 14.56 16.73 -2.87
CA GLY A 385 13.83 17.61 -1.98
C GLY A 385 14.68 18.24 -0.89
N LYS A 386 16.02 18.08 -0.95
CA LYS A 386 16.96 18.55 0.05
C LYS A 386 18.04 19.41 -0.61
N ILE A 387 18.43 20.48 0.10
CA ILE A 387 19.58 21.30 -0.24
C ILE A 387 20.68 20.99 0.78
N PRO A 388 21.90 20.61 0.34
CA PRO A 388 23.06 20.48 1.20
C PRO A 388 23.28 21.72 2.08
N VAL A 389 23.74 21.53 3.31
CA VAL A 389 23.75 22.60 4.32
C VAL A 389 24.68 23.76 3.92
N ASP A 390 25.80 23.42 3.29
CA ASP A 390 26.82 24.30 2.74
C ASP A 390 26.37 25.08 1.51
N GLU A 391 25.33 24.61 0.82
CA GLU A 391 24.78 25.23 -0.40
C GLU A 391 23.52 26.06 -0.12
N ARG A 392 23.11 26.18 1.16
CA ARG A 392 21.96 27.02 1.53
C ARG A 392 22.35 28.50 1.48
N PRO A 393 21.46 29.37 0.95
CA PRO A 393 21.76 30.79 0.82
C PRO A 393 21.87 31.50 2.17
N ILE A 394 21.13 31.03 3.18
CA ILE A 394 21.19 31.56 4.55
C ILE A 394 21.87 30.54 5.47
N ALA A 395 22.89 30.99 6.19
CA ALA A 395 23.69 30.16 7.08
C ALA A 395 22.85 29.50 8.19
N SER A 396 23.14 28.23 8.50
CA SER A 396 22.42 27.46 9.53
C SER A 396 22.37 28.14 10.89
N LYS A 397 23.45 28.85 11.27
CA LYS A 397 23.50 29.62 12.52
C LYS A 397 22.39 30.68 12.61
N VAL A 398 22.13 31.39 11.52
CA VAL A 398 21.04 32.39 11.45
C VAL A 398 19.69 31.70 11.61
N VAL A 399 19.49 30.56 10.94
CA VAL A 399 18.25 29.77 11.05
C VAL A 399 18.02 29.29 12.49
N GLU A 400 19.05 28.82 13.17
CA GLU A 400 18.98 28.36 14.57
C GLU A 400 18.66 29.51 15.53
N GLU A 401 19.27 30.68 15.34
CA GLU A 401 18.98 31.88 16.13
C GLU A 401 17.53 32.35 15.94
N LEU A 402 17.03 32.38 14.69
CA LEU A 402 15.63 32.70 14.40
C LEU A 402 14.66 31.72 15.10
N ARG A 403 14.97 30.42 15.08
CA ARG A 403 14.18 29.41 15.81
C ARG A 403 14.18 29.66 17.31
N ALA A 404 15.31 30.07 17.90
CA ALA A 404 15.37 30.42 19.31
C ALA A 404 14.42 31.58 19.64
N TYR A 405 14.39 32.64 18.81
CA TYR A 405 13.46 33.76 19.00
C TYR A 405 11.99 33.33 18.98
N THR A 406 11.62 32.36 18.14
CA THR A 406 10.24 31.82 18.12
C THR A 406 9.88 31.01 19.38
N ALA A 407 10.86 30.32 19.99
CA ALA A 407 10.64 29.47 21.16
C ALA A 407 10.52 30.27 22.48
N THR A 408 11.15 31.45 22.57
CA THR A 408 11.17 32.29 23.78
C THR A 408 9.78 32.73 24.29
N ARG A 409 8.73 32.64 23.46
CA ARG A 409 7.36 32.99 23.85
C ARG A 409 6.53 31.81 24.36
N THR A 410 6.99 30.56 24.16
CA THR A 410 6.26 29.36 24.58
C THR A 410 6.50 29.01 26.05
N SER A 411 7.55 29.55 26.68
CA SER A 411 7.90 29.33 28.09
C SER A 411 7.42 30.43 29.05
N ALA A 412 6.77 31.49 28.54
CA ALA A 412 6.27 32.63 29.31
C ALA A 412 4.73 32.68 29.42
N ARG A 413 4.05 31.59 29.06
CA ARG A 413 2.64 31.29 29.34
C ARG A 413 2.58 30.00 30.14
#